data_AF-A0A373CHS3-F1
#
_entry.id   AF-A0A373CHS3-F1
#
_cell.length_a   1.000
_cell.length_b   1.000
_cell.length_c   1.000
_cell.angle_alpha   90.00
_cell.angle_beta   90.00
_cell.angle_gamma   90.00
#
_symmetry.space_group_name_H-M   'P 1'
#
loop_
_entity.id
_entity.type
_entity.pdbx_description
1 polymer ?
#
loop_
_entity_poly.entity_id
_entity_poly.type
_entity_poly.pdbx_seq_one_letter_code
_entity_poly.pdbx_strand_id
1 'polypeptide(L)'
;MAYFPLFVDLEGRQVLVVGGGKIAMRRVRTLLEFGCEITVVSPEVCEELREKVLWKKKRYDETDLESLGNVGEASRFVFVLAAAAPEVNEKIVCDCRKKKIPVNNASNRDQCDFYFPGIAKDGDTVVGITSGGGDHRLAAKISAAVRQILRTIAV
;
A
#
# COMPACT_ATOMS: atom_id res chain seq x y z
N MET A 1 -0.42 15.50 -15.48
CA MET A 1 0.26 14.50 -16.34
C MET A 1 -0.18 13.11 -15.91
N ALA A 2 -0.34 12.17 -16.84
CA ALA A 2 -0.72 10.79 -16.50
C ALA A 2 0.52 9.95 -16.13
N TYR A 3 0.34 8.90 -15.32
CA TYR A 3 1.40 7.97 -14.94
C TYR A 3 1.33 6.70 -15.80
N PHE A 4 2.49 6.10 -16.09
CA PHE A 4 2.55 4.80 -16.75
C PHE A 4 2.04 3.70 -15.80
N PRO A 5 1.10 2.85 -16.24
CA PRO A 5 0.60 1.76 -15.40
C PRO A 5 1.62 0.61 -15.33
N LEU A 6 1.93 0.18 -14.10
CA LEU A 6 2.76 -1.00 -13.84
C LEU A 6 1.98 -1.95 -12.93
N PHE A 7 1.92 -3.22 -13.32
CA PHE A 7 1.39 -4.29 -12.48
C PHE A 7 2.55 -5.13 -11.98
N VAL A 8 2.54 -5.43 -10.68
CA VAL A 8 3.58 -6.20 -10.00
C VAL A 8 2.91 -7.34 -9.26
N ASP A 9 3.47 -8.54 -9.38
CA ASP A 9 3.06 -9.68 -8.59
C ASP A 9 3.51 -9.52 -7.13
N LEU A 10 2.52 -9.48 -6.23
CA LEU A 10 2.70 -9.29 -4.81
C LEU A 10 2.52 -10.57 -3.99
N GLU A 11 2.27 -11.72 -4.63
CA GLU A 11 2.09 -12.99 -3.91
C GLU A 11 3.37 -13.35 -3.12
N GLY A 12 3.20 -13.56 -1.80
CA GLY A 12 4.32 -13.84 -0.88
C GLY A 12 5.35 -12.71 -0.74
N ARG A 13 5.07 -11.52 -1.28
CA ARG A 13 5.94 -10.33 -1.18
C ARG A 13 5.66 -9.56 0.10
N GLN A 14 6.69 -8.94 0.66
CA GLN A 14 6.56 -8.20 1.92
C GLN A 14 6.14 -6.76 1.68
N VAL A 15 5.16 -6.31 2.47
CA VAL A 15 4.71 -4.92 2.49
C VAL A 15 4.70 -4.41 3.93
N LEU A 16 5.41 -3.30 4.17
CA LEU A 16 5.31 -2.59 5.44
C LEU A 16 4.30 -1.47 5.33
N VAL A 17 3.34 -1.46 6.25
CA VAL A 17 2.41 -0.35 6.43
C VAL A 17 2.70 0.30 7.78
N VAL A 18 2.99 1.60 7.77
CA VAL A 18 3.22 2.35 9.01
C VAL A 18 2.02 3.24 9.28
N GLY A 19 1.42 3.06 10.45
CA GLY A 19 0.15 3.66 10.84
C GLY A 19 -1.01 2.65 10.82
N GLY A 20 -1.97 2.83 11.73
CA GLY A 20 -3.13 1.93 11.91
C GLY A 20 -4.50 2.61 11.73
N GLY A 21 -4.51 3.83 11.19
CA GLY A 21 -5.74 4.59 10.97
C GLY A 21 -6.54 4.14 9.74
N LYS A 22 -7.61 4.87 9.42
CA LYS A 22 -8.53 4.56 8.29
C LYS A 22 -7.82 4.45 6.94
N ILE A 23 -6.80 5.27 6.69
CA ILE A 23 -6.04 5.25 5.43
C ILE A 23 -5.25 3.94 5.29
N ALA A 24 -4.54 3.54 6.34
CA ALA A 24 -3.80 2.29 6.39
C ALA A 24 -4.76 1.10 6.20
N MET A 25 -5.87 1.08 6.94
CA MET A 25 -6.89 0.03 6.84
C MET A 25 -7.44 -0.13 5.41
N ARG A 26 -7.77 0.97 4.72
CA ARG A 26 -8.24 0.92 3.33
C ARG A 26 -7.20 0.29 2.39
N ARG A 27 -5.93 0.64 2.55
CA ARG A 27 -4.84 0.12 1.72
C ARG A 27 -4.57 -1.35 2.00
N VAL A 28 -4.53 -1.73 3.28
CA VAL A 28 -4.35 -3.13 3.71
C VAL A 28 -5.46 -4.00 3.16
N ARG A 29 -6.74 -3.59 3.25
CA ARG A 29 -7.86 -4.35 2.71
C ARG A 29 -7.67 -4.68 1.22
N THR A 30 -7.27 -3.70 0.42
CA THR A 30 -6.97 -3.93 -1.00
C THR A 30 -5.78 -4.85 -1.19
N LEU A 31 -4.69 -4.66 -0.44
CA LEU A 31 -3.48 -5.48 -0.56
C LEU A 31 -3.69 -6.95 -0.19
N LEU A 32 -4.55 -7.24 0.80
CA LEU A 32 -4.91 -8.60 1.19
C LEU A 32 -5.53 -9.40 0.03
N GLU A 33 -6.12 -8.73 -0.97
CA GLU A 33 -6.67 -9.38 -2.17
C GLU A 33 -5.59 -9.89 -3.15
N PHE A 34 -4.30 -9.57 -2.90
CA PHE A 34 -3.15 -9.88 -3.77
C PHE A 34 -2.11 -10.79 -3.11
N GLY A 35 -2.42 -11.44 -1.98
CA GLY A 35 -1.58 -12.50 -1.40
C GLY A 35 -0.24 -12.04 -0.79
N CYS A 36 -0.06 -10.74 -0.55
CA CYS A 36 1.17 -10.23 0.04
C CYS A 36 1.23 -10.43 1.56
N GLU A 37 2.45 -10.53 2.09
CA GLU A 37 2.75 -10.57 3.52
C GLU A 37 2.78 -9.14 4.08
N ILE A 38 1.76 -8.77 4.83
CA ILE A 38 1.62 -7.40 5.35
C ILE A 38 2.07 -7.33 6.81
N THR A 39 3.03 -6.46 7.08
CA THR A 39 3.38 -6.03 8.45
C THR A 39 2.83 -4.64 8.71
N VAL A 40 2.12 -4.45 9.82
CA VAL A 40 1.62 -3.13 10.26
C VAL A 40 2.38 -2.68 11.51
N VAL A 41 3.02 -1.52 11.45
CA VAL A 41 3.67 -0.87 12.60
C VAL A 41 2.82 0.31 13.05
N SER A 42 2.21 0.19 14.23
CA SER A 42 1.40 1.26 14.82
C SER A 42 1.14 0.99 16.31
N PRO A 43 1.08 2.02 17.18
CA PRO A 43 0.65 1.85 18.58
C PRO A 43 -0.75 1.24 18.72
N GLU A 44 -1.61 1.53 17.74
CA GLU A 44 -3.00 1.08 17.69
C GLU A 44 -3.37 0.70 16.26
N VAL A 45 -4.19 -0.34 16.13
CA VAL A 45 -4.86 -0.74 14.89
C VAL A 45 -6.31 -1.08 15.19
N CYS A 46 -7.18 -0.91 14.21
CA CYS A 46 -8.55 -1.39 14.32
C CYS A 46 -8.58 -2.92 14.42
N GLU A 47 -9.60 -3.45 15.09
CA GLU A 47 -9.76 -4.89 15.36
C GLU A 47 -9.67 -5.74 14.09
N GLU A 48 -10.30 -5.28 13.00
CA GLU A 48 -10.29 -5.95 11.70
C GLU A 48 -8.90 -6.20 11.11
N LEU A 49 -7.89 -5.42 11.50
CA LEU A 49 -6.50 -5.61 11.03
C LEU A 49 -5.75 -6.63 11.89
N ARG A 50 -6.10 -6.79 13.16
CA ARG A 50 -5.30 -7.56 14.13
C ARG A 50 -5.08 -9.01 13.73
N GLU A 51 -6.07 -9.62 13.09
CA GLU A 51 -6.05 -11.03 12.71
C GLU A 51 -5.58 -11.28 11.27
N LYS A 52 -5.43 -10.21 10.47
CA LYS A 52 -5.14 -10.31 9.02
C LYS A 52 -3.71 -9.93 8.65
N VAL A 53 -2.94 -9.37 9.58
CA VAL A 53 -1.60 -8.85 9.34
C VAL A 53 -0.67 -9.18 10.51
N LEU A 54 0.63 -9.14 10.26
CA LEU A 54 1.62 -9.11 11.35
C LEU A 54 1.61 -7.72 11.98
N TRP A 55 0.96 -7.56 13.13
CA TRP A 55 0.91 -6.27 13.83
C TRP A 55 2.05 -6.13 14.86
N LYS A 56 2.91 -5.13 14.65
CA LYS A 56 3.87 -4.65 15.64
C LYS A 56 3.28 -3.46 16.41
N LYS A 57 2.85 -3.70 17.65
CA LYS A 57 2.28 -2.69 18.55
C LYS A 57 3.36 -1.75 19.12
N LYS A 58 3.87 -0.84 18.28
CA LYS A 58 4.92 0.13 18.62
C LYS A 58 4.84 1.35 17.71
N ARG A 59 5.59 2.40 18.06
CA ARG A 59 5.90 3.50 17.13
C ARG A 59 6.98 3.02 16.15
N TYR A 60 6.98 3.62 14.96
CA TYR A 60 7.97 3.34 13.93
C TYR A 60 9.38 3.74 14.37
N ASP A 61 10.35 2.90 14.03
CA ASP A 61 11.76 3.24 14.00
C ASP A 61 12.45 2.62 12.77
N GLU A 62 13.68 3.07 12.49
CA GLU A 62 14.40 2.70 11.26
C GLU A 62 14.71 1.18 11.18
N THR A 63 14.80 0.48 12.31
CA THR A 63 15.04 -0.98 12.34
C THR A 63 13.84 -1.77 11.81
N ASP A 64 12.64 -1.17 11.76
CA ASP A 64 11.48 -1.81 11.11
C ASP A 64 11.72 -2.02 9.61
N LEU A 65 12.60 -1.23 8.98
CA LEU A 65 13.04 -1.43 7.59
C LEU A 65 14.10 -2.54 7.45
N GLU A 66 14.76 -2.97 8.52
CA GLU A 66 15.73 -4.07 8.46
C GLU A 66 15.03 -5.42 8.38
N SER A 67 13.80 -5.50 8.92
CA SER A 67 12.95 -6.67 8.73
C SER A 67 12.45 -6.83 7.29
N LEU A 68 12.57 -5.78 6.47
CA LEU A 68 12.27 -5.80 5.05
C LEU A 68 13.53 -6.20 4.27
N GLY A 69 13.60 -7.48 3.86
CA GLY A 69 14.70 -7.99 3.03
C GLY A 69 15.72 -8.91 3.73
N ASN A 70 15.51 -9.26 5.00
CA ASN A 70 16.36 -10.22 5.74
C ASN A 70 16.00 -11.70 5.46
N VAL A 71 15.67 -12.04 4.21
CA VAL A 71 15.46 -13.43 3.79
C VAL A 71 16.57 -13.76 2.82
N GLY A 72 17.51 -14.60 3.28
CA GLY A 72 18.52 -15.19 2.43
C GLY A 72 17.86 -15.77 1.18
N GLU A 73 18.40 -15.37 0.03
CA GLU A 73 18.04 -15.82 -1.32
C GLU A 73 16.74 -15.24 -1.91
N ALA A 74 16.94 -14.58 -3.06
CA ALA A 74 15.98 -14.06 -4.04
C ALA A 74 15.15 -12.82 -3.65
N SER A 75 15.47 -11.73 -4.35
CA SER A 75 14.72 -10.48 -4.51
C SER A 75 13.20 -10.64 -4.40
N ARG A 76 12.66 -10.40 -3.20
CA ARG A 76 11.23 -10.15 -3.04
C ARG A 76 11.00 -8.66 -3.25
N PHE A 77 10.09 -8.31 -4.15
CA PHE A 77 9.65 -6.92 -4.30
C PHE A 77 9.12 -6.44 -2.95
N VAL A 78 9.61 -5.32 -2.45
CA VAL A 78 9.20 -4.73 -1.18
C VAL A 78 8.90 -3.27 -1.37
N PHE A 79 7.87 -2.79 -0.68
CA PHE A 79 7.58 -1.36 -0.58
C PHE A 79 6.98 -0.99 0.76
N VAL A 80 6.96 0.31 1.04
CA VAL A 80 6.42 0.88 2.26
C VAL A 80 5.24 1.79 1.97
N LEU A 81 4.19 1.67 2.77
CA LEU A 81 3.06 2.61 2.80
C LEU A 81 3.13 3.42 4.09
N ALA A 82 3.53 4.69 3.97
CA ALA A 82 3.55 5.64 5.09
C ALA A 82 2.15 6.27 5.23
N ALA A 83 1.40 5.85 6.25
CA ALA A 83 0.02 6.26 6.51
C ALA A 83 -0.17 6.66 8.00
N ALA A 84 0.84 7.31 8.58
CA ALA A 84 0.86 7.87 9.92
C ALA A 84 0.70 9.40 9.89
N ALA A 85 1.05 10.08 10.98
CA ALA A 85 1.12 11.55 11.02
C ALA A 85 2.15 12.09 10.00
N PRO A 86 1.95 13.29 9.42
CA PRO A 86 2.81 13.82 8.37
C PRO A 86 4.31 13.80 8.69
N GLU A 87 4.69 14.19 9.91
CA GLU A 87 6.08 14.27 10.36
C GLU A 87 6.73 12.88 10.43
N VAL A 88 5.94 11.87 10.83
CA VAL A 88 6.38 10.47 10.84
C VAL A 88 6.51 9.96 9.41
N ASN A 89 5.59 10.31 8.51
CA ASN A 89 5.66 9.91 7.11
C ASN A 89 6.89 10.48 6.41
N GLU A 90 7.25 11.74 6.67
CA GLU A 90 8.47 12.36 6.13
C GLU A 90 9.73 11.63 6.60
N LYS A 91 9.80 11.24 7.88
CA LYS A 91 10.88 10.42 8.40
C LYS A 91 10.97 9.08 7.67
N ILE A 92 9.85 8.37 7.53
CA ILE A 92 9.78 7.09 6.82
C ILE A 92 10.28 7.24 5.38
N VAL A 93 9.88 8.30 4.68
CA VAL A 93 10.32 8.57 3.31
C VAL A 93 11.84 8.75 3.25
N CYS A 94 12.41 9.51 4.17
CA CYS A 94 13.86 9.72 4.26
C CYS A 94 14.59 8.38 4.46
N ASP A 95 14.14 7.56 5.41
CA ASP A 95 14.75 6.28 5.74
C ASP A 95 14.62 5.27 4.59
N CYS A 96 13.45 5.20 3.94
CA CYS A 96 13.22 4.35 2.77
C CYS A 96 14.14 4.72 1.60
N ARG A 97 14.31 6.03 1.32
CA ARG A 97 15.20 6.51 0.25
C ARG A 97 16.66 6.16 0.49
N LYS A 98 17.15 6.25 1.74
CA LYS A 98 18.51 5.81 2.10
C LYS A 98 18.73 4.34 1.81
N LYS A 99 17.73 3.50 2.09
CA LYS A 99 17.76 2.05 1.86
C LYS A 99 17.29 1.62 0.46
N LYS A 100 16.94 2.58 -0.41
CA LYS A 100 16.40 2.35 -1.77
C LYS A 100 15.15 1.48 -1.81
N ILE A 101 14.29 1.60 -0.79
CA ILE A 101 13.00 0.91 -0.73
C ILE A 101 11.92 1.85 -1.30
N PRO A 102 11.13 1.44 -2.30
CA PRO A 102 10.01 2.24 -2.81
C PRO A 102 9.01 2.59 -1.70
N VAL A 103 8.63 3.86 -1.61
CA VAL A 103 7.68 4.34 -0.59
C VAL A 103 6.52 5.13 -1.20
N ASN A 104 5.33 4.95 -0.63
CA ASN A 104 4.19 5.82 -0.89
C ASN A 104 3.76 6.54 0.40
N ASN A 105 3.93 7.86 0.42
CA ASN A 105 3.43 8.73 1.47
C ASN A 105 1.95 9.10 1.23
N ALA A 106 1.07 8.68 2.13
CA ALA A 106 -0.36 8.95 2.03
C ALA A 106 -0.75 10.43 2.19
N SER A 107 0.11 11.25 2.80
CA SER A 107 -0.14 12.67 3.08
C SER A 107 0.46 13.62 2.04
N ASN A 108 1.45 13.17 1.27
CA ASN A 108 2.14 14.03 0.30
C ASN A 108 2.51 13.26 -0.97
N ARG A 109 1.90 13.65 -2.10
CA ARG A 109 2.09 13.02 -3.40
C ARG A 109 3.51 13.20 -3.97
N ASP A 110 4.20 14.28 -3.60
CA ASP A 110 5.55 14.61 -4.11
C ASP A 110 6.62 13.78 -3.36
N GLN A 111 6.20 13.02 -2.35
CA GLN A 111 7.00 12.08 -1.57
C GLN A 111 6.60 10.63 -1.82
N CYS A 112 6.16 10.31 -3.04
CA CYS A 112 5.79 8.96 -3.47
C CYS A 112 6.65 8.51 -4.65
N ASP A 113 7.24 7.31 -4.55
CA ASP A 113 7.96 6.67 -5.67
C ASP A 113 7.00 5.92 -6.62
N PHE A 114 5.82 5.55 -6.10
CA PHE A 114 4.73 4.94 -6.85
C PHE A 114 3.39 5.44 -6.32
N TYR A 115 2.33 5.29 -7.12
CA TYR A 115 0.98 5.66 -6.72
C TYR A 115 0.18 4.43 -6.31
N PHE A 116 -0.59 4.54 -5.22
CA PHE A 116 -1.59 3.53 -4.84
C PHE A 116 -2.91 3.85 -5.56
N PRO A 117 -3.24 3.17 -6.68
CA PRO A 117 -4.38 3.53 -7.51
C PRO A 117 -5.71 3.16 -6.83
N GLY A 118 -6.81 3.66 -7.39
CA GLY A 118 -8.10 3.03 -7.16
C GLY A 118 -8.15 1.69 -7.89
N ILE A 119 -8.43 0.60 -7.18
CA ILE A 119 -8.44 -0.76 -7.73
C ILE A 119 -9.87 -1.26 -7.92
N ALA A 120 -10.15 -1.83 -9.09
CA ALA A 120 -11.30 -2.68 -9.35
C ALA A 120 -10.81 -4.08 -9.69
N LYS A 121 -11.26 -5.10 -8.96
CA LYS A 121 -10.82 -6.50 -9.12
C LYS A 121 -12.03 -7.43 -9.15
N ASP A 122 -11.98 -8.42 -10.03
CA ASP A 122 -12.90 -9.56 -10.07
C ASP A 122 -12.17 -10.80 -10.58
N GLY A 123 -12.08 -11.85 -9.76
CA GLY A 123 -11.13 -12.96 -10.00
C GLY A 123 -9.71 -12.43 -10.24
N ASP A 124 -9.12 -12.84 -11.36
CA ASP A 124 -7.77 -12.41 -11.80
C ASP A 124 -7.77 -11.14 -12.65
N THR A 125 -8.95 -10.59 -12.96
CA THR A 125 -9.08 -9.35 -13.72
C THR A 125 -8.89 -8.15 -12.79
N VAL A 126 -7.89 -7.32 -13.09
CA VAL A 126 -7.54 -6.14 -12.29
C VAL A 126 -7.49 -4.89 -13.15
N VAL A 127 -8.16 -3.84 -12.70
CA VAL A 127 -8.08 -2.50 -13.28
C VAL A 127 -7.55 -1.52 -12.23
N GLY A 128 -6.44 -0.86 -12.54
CA GLY A 128 -5.88 0.23 -11.75
C GLY A 128 -6.22 1.59 -12.34
N ILE A 129 -6.78 2.49 -11.53
CA ILE A 129 -7.21 3.82 -11.94
C ILE A 129 -6.41 4.88 -11.18
N THR A 130 -5.77 5.79 -11.91
CA THR A 130 -5.17 7.02 -11.37
C THR A 130 -5.79 8.25 -12.04
N SER A 131 -5.81 9.38 -11.34
CA SER A 131 -6.27 10.67 -11.90
C SER A 131 -5.17 11.73 -11.69
N GLY A 132 -4.02 11.51 -12.36
CA GLY A 132 -2.86 12.40 -12.30
C GLY A 132 -2.30 12.68 -10.90
N GLY A 133 -2.64 11.82 -9.92
CA GLY A 133 -2.25 11.99 -8.51
C GLY A 133 -2.92 13.15 -7.77
N GLY A 134 -3.89 13.85 -8.38
CA GLY A 134 -4.55 15.03 -7.80
C GLY A 134 -6.01 14.81 -7.41
N ASP A 135 -6.79 14.09 -8.22
CA ASP A 135 -8.22 13.88 -7.96
C ASP A 135 -8.52 12.45 -7.48
N HIS A 136 -8.29 12.22 -6.18
CA HIS A 136 -8.60 10.95 -5.54
C HIS A 136 -10.10 10.62 -5.56
N ARG A 137 -10.98 11.62 -5.63
CA ARG A 137 -12.44 11.41 -5.65
C ARG A 137 -12.89 10.89 -7.00
N LEU A 138 -12.39 11.48 -8.08
CA LEU A 138 -12.65 11.00 -9.44
C LEU A 138 -12.11 9.59 -9.64
N ALA A 139 -10.87 9.32 -9.22
CA ALA A 139 -10.30 7.97 -9.29
C ALA A 139 -11.18 6.96 -8.55
N ALA A 140 -11.63 7.27 -7.33
CA ALA A 140 -12.52 6.40 -6.56
C ALA A 140 -13.89 6.19 -7.24
N LYS A 141 -14.48 7.25 -7.80
CA LYS A 141 -15.77 7.18 -8.52
C LYS A 141 -15.67 6.28 -9.76
N ILE A 142 -14.60 6.45 -10.55
CA ILE A 142 -14.35 5.62 -11.73
C ILE A 142 -14.10 4.17 -11.30
N SER A 143 -13.27 3.92 -10.29
CA SER A 143 -13.06 2.55 -9.77
C SER A 143 -14.36 1.89 -9.34
N ALA A 144 -15.27 2.62 -8.68
CA ALA A 144 -16.56 2.07 -8.28
C ALA A 144 -17.44 1.70 -9.49
N ALA A 145 -17.49 2.56 -10.50
CA ALA A 145 -18.22 2.28 -11.75
C ALA A 145 -17.64 1.05 -12.48
N VAL A 146 -16.31 0.97 -12.60
CA VAL A 146 -15.63 -0.17 -13.23
C VAL A 146 -15.90 -1.46 -12.47
N ARG A 147 -15.89 -1.46 -11.12
CA ARG A 147 -16.28 -2.65 -10.33
C ARG A 147 -17.68 -3.15 -10.67
N GLN A 148 -18.64 -2.24 -10.88
CA GLN A 148 -20.00 -2.63 -11.23
C GLN A 148 -20.06 -3.26 -12.63
N ILE A 149 -19.26 -2.74 -13.57
CA ILE A 149 -19.14 -3.29 -14.92
C ILE A 149 -18.53 -4.69 -14.88
N LEU A 150 -17.41 -4.87 -14.17
CA LEU A 150 -16.75 -6.18 -14.05
C LEU A 150 -17.70 -7.26 -13.55
N ARG A 151 -18.46 -6.97 -12.48
CA ARG A 151 -19.47 -7.89 -11.93
C ARG A 151 -20.58 -8.28 -12.89
N THR A 152 -20.90 -7.41 -13.86
CA THR A 152 -21.93 -7.69 -14.87
C THR A 152 -21.40 -8.54 -16.02
N ILE A 153 -20.10 -8.40 -16.34
CA ILE A 153 -19.45 -9.10 -17.46
C ILE A 153 -18.96 -10.49 -17.03
N ALA A 154 -18.54 -10.66 -15.77
CA ALA A 154 -18.01 -11.92 -15.26
C ALA A 154 -19.08 -13.00 -14.97
N VAL A 155 -20.27 -12.86 -15.57
CA VAL A 155 -21.36 -13.85 -15.54
C VAL A 155 -21.19 -14.83 -16.70
#